data_AF-A0A498QDX7-F1
#
_entry.id   AF-A0A498QDX7-F1
#
_cell.length_a   1.000
_cell.length_b   1.000
_cell.length_c   1.000
_cell.angle_alpha   90.00
_cell.angle_beta   90.00
_cell.angle_gamma   90.00
#
_symmetry.space_group_name_H-M   'P 1'
#
loop_
_entity.id
_entity.type
_entity.pdbx_description
1 polymer ?
#
loop_
_entity_poly.entity_id
_entity_poly.type
_entity_poly.pdbx_seq_one_letter_code
_entity_poly.pdbx_strand_id
1 'polypeptide(L)'
;MVRKVGRGCAVKAIHFISGLPRSGSTLLAALLRQNPRFQAGMSGPLAGLFGALLDEMSGRNEFSVFIDDAKRERILRGLFDDFYTDSAAQVIFDTNRGWCAWMPAIARLFPEAKVIACVLNCSGWSTASSG
;
A
#
# COMPACT_ATOMS: atom_id res chain seq x y z
N MET A 1 16.46 6.29 26.79
CA MET A 1 15.39 5.30 27.01
C MET A 1 15.10 4.60 25.69
N VAL A 2 15.95 3.63 25.33
CA VAL A 2 15.80 2.84 24.10
C VAL A 2 14.68 1.84 24.36
N ARG A 3 13.53 2.04 23.71
CA ARG A 3 12.43 1.07 23.78
C ARG A 3 12.92 -0.25 23.19
N LYS A 4 12.69 -1.31 23.95
CA LYS A 4 13.00 -2.70 23.60
C LYS A 4 12.35 -3.01 22.25
N VAL A 5 13.16 -3.33 21.25
CA VAL A 5 12.70 -3.86 19.95
C VAL A 5 12.03 -5.20 20.25
N GLY A 6 10.71 -5.18 20.47
CA GLY A 6 9.89 -6.37 20.40
C GLY A 6 10.04 -6.93 18.99
N ARG A 7 10.29 -8.23 18.89
CA ARG A 7 10.42 -8.95 17.62
C ARG A 7 9.33 -8.46 16.65
N GLY A 8 9.74 -7.74 15.61
CA GLY A 8 8.84 -7.26 14.57
C GLY A 8 8.06 -8.44 14.03
N CYS A 9 6.74 -8.40 14.18
CA CYS A 9 5.89 -9.38 13.54
C CYS A 9 5.88 -8.95 12.06
N ALA A 10 6.58 -9.71 11.20
CA ALA A 10 6.45 -9.54 9.76
C ALA A 10 4.96 -9.45 9.40
N VAL A 11 4.60 -8.55 8.48
CA VAL A 11 3.19 -8.35 8.10
C VAL A 11 2.62 -9.69 7.64
N LYS A 12 1.68 -10.26 8.40
CA LYS A 12 1.19 -11.64 8.12
C LYS A 12 0.41 -11.71 6.82
N ALA A 13 -0.33 -10.66 6.48
CA ALA A 13 -0.99 -10.49 5.19
C ALA A 13 -1.20 -9.01 4.88
N ILE A 14 -0.83 -8.58 3.67
CA ILE A 14 -1.07 -7.23 3.17
C ILE A 14 -2.00 -7.25 1.95
N HIS A 15 -2.92 -6.30 1.93
CA HIS A 15 -3.86 -6.02 0.86
C HIS A 15 -3.87 -4.51 0.59
N PHE A 16 -4.37 -4.14 -0.58
CA PHE A 16 -4.32 -2.76 -1.04
C PHE A 16 -5.72 -2.28 -1.39
N ILE A 17 -6.07 -1.09 -0.93
CA ILE A 17 -7.29 -0.39 -1.34
C ILE A 17 -6.87 0.73 -2.28
N SER A 18 -7.42 0.71 -3.48
CA SER A 18 -7.27 1.76 -4.47
C SER A 18 -8.64 2.27 -4.88
N GLY A 19 -8.71 3.48 -5.43
CA GLY A 19 -9.96 4.06 -5.88
C GLY A 19 -9.80 5.51 -6.27
N LEU A 20 -10.68 5.98 -7.14
CA LEU A 20 -10.79 7.40 -7.45
C LEU A 20 -11.25 8.18 -6.21
N PRO A 21 -10.94 9.48 -6.12
CA PRO A 21 -11.52 10.32 -5.08
C PRO A 21 -13.04 10.15 -5.02
N ARG A 22 -13.59 10.06 -3.80
CA ARG A 22 -15.04 9.94 -3.56
C ARG A 22 -15.70 8.61 -3.99
N SER A 23 -14.94 7.57 -4.35
CA SER A 23 -15.51 6.24 -4.66
C SER A 23 -15.78 5.34 -3.45
N GLY A 24 -15.69 5.88 -2.23
CA GLY A 24 -16.01 5.14 -1.01
C GLY A 24 -14.85 4.35 -0.39
N SER A 25 -13.60 4.53 -0.85
CA SER A 25 -12.42 3.88 -0.26
C SER A 25 -12.25 4.17 1.24
N THR A 26 -12.55 5.40 1.69
CA THR A 26 -12.56 5.75 3.12
C THR A 26 -13.65 5.02 3.91
N LEU A 27 -14.84 4.84 3.32
CA LEU A 27 -15.93 4.10 3.95
C LEU A 27 -15.56 2.62 4.09
N LEU A 28 -14.99 2.03 3.04
CA LEU A 28 -14.49 0.66 3.08
C LEU A 28 -13.43 0.48 4.17
N ALA A 29 -12.45 1.39 4.25
CA ALA A 29 -11.45 1.36 5.31
C ALA A 29 -12.08 1.50 6.72
N ALA A 30 -13.10 2.34 6.86
CA ALA A 30 -13.84 2.49 8.12
C ALA A 30 -14.58 1.22 8.53
N LEU A 31 -15.20 0.50 7.57
CA LEU A 31 -15.84 -0.79 7.81
C LEU A 31 -14.81 -1.87 8.20
N LEU A 32 -13.70 -1.96 7.48
CA LEU A 32 -12.65 -2.94 7.76
C LEU A 32 -12.05 -2.75 9.16
N ARG A 33 -11.83 -1.51 9.61
CA ARG A 33 -11.29 -1.22 10.95
C ARG A 33 -12.19 -1.68 12.10
N GLN A 34 -13.47 -1.98 11.85
CA GLN A 34 -14.36 -2.50 12.90
C GLN A 34 -13.90 -3.88 13.40
N ASN A 35 -13.11 -4.61 12.61
CA ASN A 35 -12.50 -5.86 13.03
C ASN A 35 -11.10 -5.59 13.62
N PRO A 36 -10.84 -5.90 14.90
CA PRO A 36 -9.53 -5.65 15.53
C PRO A 36 -8.38 -6.47 14.90
N ARG A 37 -8.68 -7.49 14.10
CA ARG A 37 -7.66 -8.23 13.33
C ARG A 37 -7.15 -7.45 12.13
N PHE A 38 -7.85 -6.38 11.72
CA PHE A 38 -7.58 -5.63 10.50
C PHE A 38 -7.08 -4.23 10.82
N GLN A 39 -6.00 -3.82 10.14
CA GLN A 39 -5.59 -2.44 10.07
C GLN A 39 -6.02 -1.88 8.71
N ALA A 40 -6.82 -0.82 8.72
CA ALA A 40 -7.23 -0.10 7.53
C ALA A 40 -7.36 1.38 7.86
N GLY A 41 -6.93 2.25 6.95
CA GLY A 41 -6.87 3.68 7.17
C GLY A 41 -7.14 4.50 5.91
N MET A 42 -7.05 5.81 6.05
CA MET A 42 -7.07 6.73 4.91
C MET A 42 -5.77 6.60 4.10
N SER A 43 -5.72 7.31 2.96
CA SER A 43 -4.55 7.29 2.09
C SER A 43 -3.26 7.65 2.82
N GLY A 44 -2.28 6.74 2.78
CA GLY A 44 -0.98 6.90 3.45
C GLY A 44 0.14 7.32 2.49
N PRO A 45 1.33 7.68 3.04
CA PRO A 45 2.50 8.04 2.24
C PRO A 45 3.20 6.83 1.60
N LEU A 46 2.85 5.60 2.02
CA LEU A 46 3.58 4.39 1.67
C LEU A 46 3.68 4.15 0.16
N ALA A 47 2.60 4.37 -0.59
CA ALA A 47 2.63 4.23 -2.05
C ALA A 47 3.58 5.24 -2.73
N GLY A 48 3.74 6.44 -2.14
CA GLY A 48 4.67 7.45 -2.64
C GLY A 48 6.12 7.05 -2.38
N LEU A 49 6.42 6.55 -1.17
CA LEU A 49 7.74 6.03 -0.81
C LEU A 49 8.11 4.81 -1.66
N PHE A 50 7.18 3.87 -1.80
CA PHE A 50 7.33 2.70 -2.64
C PHE A 50 7.64 3.08 -4.09
N GLY A 51 6.95 4.11 -4.60
CA GLY A 51 7.17 4.58 -5.95
C GLY A 51 8.53 5.24 -6.16
N ALA A 52 8.93 6.11 -5.25
CA ALA A 52 10.25 6.76 -5.30
C ALA A 52 11.39 5.72 -5.26
N LEU A 53 11.27 4.70 -4.41
CA LEU A 53 12.25 3.61 -4.33
C LEU A 53 12.33 2.81 -5.63
N LEU A 54 11.19 2.49 -6.24
CA LEU A 54 11.17 1.78 -7.51
C LEU A 54 11.75 2.61 -8.66
N ASP A 55 11.48 3.91 -8.70
CA ASP A 55 12.05 4.82 -9.70
C ASP A 55 13.58 4.90 -9.59
N GLU A 56 14.10 5.04 -8.37
CA GLU A 56 15.55 5.05 -8.10
C GLU A 56 16.24 3.74 -8.48
N MET A 57 15.54 2.60 -8.37
CA MET A 57 16.08 1.27 -8.66
C MET A 57 15.84 0.77 -10.10
N SER A 58 15.03 1.46 -10.92
CA SER A 58 14.55 0.94 -12.22
C SER A 58 15.27 1.45 -13.46
N GLY A 59 16.09 2.52 -13.40
CA GLY A 59 16.88 2.89 -14.57
C GLY A 59 17.38 4.32 -14.72
N ARG A 60 17.23 5.20 -13.72
CA ARG A 60 17.85 6.55 -13.77
C ARG A 60 19.29 6.60 -13.25
N ASN A 61 19.82 5.50 -12.74
CA ASN A 61 20.99 5.54 -11.88
C ASN A 61 22.06 4.50 -12.28
N GLU A 62 23.31 4.94 -12.26
CA GLU A 62 24.52 4.16 -12.54
C GLU A 62 24.69 2.97 -11.56
N PHE A 63 23.86 2.91 -10.51
CA PHE A 63 23.84 1.86 -9.50
C PHE A 63 22.86 0.71 -9.76
N SER A 64 22.06 0.75 -10.84
CA SER A 64 21.17 -0.36 -11.22
C SER A 64 21.92 -1.67 -11.46
N VAL A 65 23.22 -1.59 -11.77
CA VAL A 65 24.13 -2.75 -11.92
C VAL A 65 24.46 -3.41 -10.57
N PHE A 66 24.38 -2.68 -9.45
CA PHE A 66 24.72 -3.21 -8.11
C PHE A 66 23.52 -3.79 -7.35
N ILE A 67 22.30 -3.48 -7.77
CA ILE A 67 21.05 -3.91 -7.13
C ILE A 67 20.40 -5.00 -7.98
N ASP A 68 20.65 -6.25 -7.59
CA ASP A 68 19.92 -7.40 -8.12
C ASP A 68 18.42 -7.33 -7.75
N ASP A 69 17.59 -8.02 -8.53
CA ASP A 69 16.14 -8.08 -8.32
C ASP A 69 15.78 -8.55 -6.91
N ALA A 70 16.54 -9.47 -6.33
CA ALA A 70 16.28 -9.99 -5.00
C ALA A 70 16.52 -8.94 -3.91
N LYS A 71 17.55 -8.09 -4.04
CA LYS A 71 17.79 -6.93 -3.15
C LYS A 71 16.67 -5.92 -3.30
N ARG A 72 16.25 -5.60 -4.53
CA ARG A 72 15.13 -4.70 -4.80
C ARG A 72 13.87 -5.18 -4.08
N GLU A 73 13.55 -6.46 -4.22
CA GLU A 73 12.39 -7.05 -3.53
C GLU A 73 12.52 -7.01 -2.01
N ARG A 74 13.70 -7.31 -1.46
CA ARG A 74 13.92 -7.24 0.00
C ARG A 74 13.75 -5.83 0.55
N ILE A 75 14.30 -4.82 -0.14
CA ILE A 75 14.16 -3.42 0.25
C ILE A 75 12.68 -3.01 0.23
N LEU A 76 11.98 -3.35 -0.85
CA LEU A 76 10.58 -3.00 -1.00
C LEU A 76 9.70 -3.71 0.02
N ARG A 77 9.94 -4.99 0.33
CA ARG A 77 9.25 -5.72 1.41
C ARG A 77 9.55 -5.11 2.78
N GLY A 78 10.82 -4.83 3.05
CA GLY A 78 11.27 -4.21 4.29
C GLY A 78 10.60 -2.87 4.56
N LEU A 79 10.34 -2.07 3.51
CA LEU A 79 9.56 -0.84 3.64
C LEU A 79 8.18 -1.08 4.29
N PHE A 80 7.46 -2.13 3.89
CA PHE A 80 6.16 -2.46 4.48
C PHE A 80 6.30 -3.00 5.90
N ASP A 81 7.26 -3.90 6.12
CA ASP A 81 7.51 -4.49 7.44
C ASP A 81 7.88 -3.42 8.47
N ASP A 82 8.74 -2.47 8.10
CA ASP A 82 9.17 -1.37 8.96
C ASP A 82 8.04 -0.35 9.17
N PHE A 83 7.29 0.00 8.11
CA PHE A 83 6.18 0.96 8.22
C PHE A 83 5.05 0.45 9.13
N TYR A 84 4.80 -0.86 9.14
CA TYR A 84 3.73 -1.49 9.92
C TYR A 84 4.22 -2.24 11.17
N THR A 85 5.48 -2.05 11.59
CA THR A 85 6.12 -2.80 12.67
C THR A 85 5.38 -2.73 14.02
N ASP A 86 4.77 -1.58 14.32
CA ASP A 86 4.02 -1.35 15.57
C ASP A 86 2.57 -1.87 15.51
N SER A 87 2.14 -2.42 14.37
CA SER A 87 0.80 -2.94 14.22
C SER A 87 0.63 -4.33 14.81
N ALA A 88 -0.38 -4.49 15.66
CA ALA A 88 -0.80 -5.79 16.17
C ALA A 88 -1.79 -6.51 15.22
N ALA A 89 -2.17 -5.88 14.10
CA ALA A 89 -3.15 -6.44 13.17
C ALA A 89 -2.58 -7.66 12.42
N GLN A 90 -3.46 -8.61 12.09
CA GLN A 90 -3.09 -9.80 11.31
C GLN A 90 -3.18 -9.54 9.81
N VAL A 91 -4.06 -8.62 9.40
CA VAL A 91 -4.23 -8.24 7.99
C VAL A 91 -4.18 -6.73 7.88
N ILE A 92 -3.37 -6.25 6.95
CA ILE A 92 -3.16 -4.83 6.70
C ILE A 92 -3.76 -4.46 5.35
N PHE A 93 -4.51 -3.37 5.33
CA PHE A 93 -5.07 -2.76 4.13
C PHE A 93 -4.44 -1.39 3.92
N ASP A 94 -3.40 -1.32 3.10
CA ASP A 94 -2.81 -0.04 2.72
C ASP A 94 -3.69 0.66 1.69
N THR A 95 -4.06 1.91 1.96
CA THR A 95 -4.94 2.66 1.07
C THR A 95 -4.12 3.69 0.30
N ASN A 96 -4.17 3.63 -1.02
CA ASN A 96 -3.68 4.69 -1.90
C ASN A 96 -4.19 4.46 -3.33
N ARG A 97 -4.65 5.53 -4.00
CA ARG A 97 -5.05 5.49 -5.42
C ARG A 97 -3.94 5.00 -6.36
N GLY A 98 -2.69 5.20 -5.95
CA GLY A 98 -1.52 4.81 -6.72
C GLY A 98 -1.40 3.30 -6.88
N TRP A 99 -1.91 2.47 -5.97
CA TRP A 99 -1.64 1.02 -5.96
C TRP A 99 -2.06 0.29 -7.23
N CYS A 100 -3.08 0.77 -7.96
CA CYS A 100 -3.44 0.19 -9.25
C CYS A 100 -2.31 0.28 -10.29
N ALA A 101 -1.45 1.30 -10.23
CA ALA A 101 -0.31 1.43 -11.13
C ALA A 101 0.81 0.41 -10.84
N TRP A 102 0.85 -0.13 -9.62
CA TRP A 102 1.92 -1.01 -9.14
C TRP A 102 1.49 -2.47 -9.03
N MET A 103 0.35 -2.85 -9.61
CA MET A 103 -0.18 -4.22 -9.51
C MET A 103 0.83 -5.31 -9.92
N PRO A 104 1.64 -5.16 -10.99
CA PRO A 104 2.66 -6.17 -11.32
C PRO A 104 3.73 -6.32 -10.23
N ALA A 105 4.19 -5.20 -9.65
CA ALA A 105 5.15 -5.21 -8.56
C ALA A 105 4.54 -5.82 -7.29
N ILE A 106 3.29 -5.47 -6.97
CA ILE A 106 2.54 -6.05 -5.86
C ILE A 106 2.40 -7.57 -6.03
N ALA A 107 2.01 -8.06 -7.20
CA ALA A 107 1.83 -9.49 -7.44
C ALA A 107 3.13 -10.28 -7.23
N ARG A 108 4.28 -9.68 -7.53
CA ARG A 108 5.59 -10.28 -7.32
C ARG A 108 6.04 -10.22 -5.86
N LEU A 109 5.79 -9.10 -5.17
CA LEU A 109 6.18 -8.92 -3.76
C LEU A 109 5.20 -9.56 -2.78
N PHE A 110 3.92 -9.67 -3.11
CA PHE A 110 2.91 -10.20 -2.21
C PHE A 110 1.93 -11.04 -3.03
N PRO A 111 2.28 -12.30 -3.35
CA PRO A 111 1.46 -13.14 -4.22
C PRO A 111 0.02 -13.34 -3.73
N GLU A 112 -0.18 -13.32 -2.41
CA GLU A 112 -1.50 -13.46 -1.76
C GLU A 112 -2.24 -12.11 -1.61
N ALA A 113 -1.63 -10.99 -2.02
CA ALA A 113 -2.23 -9.68 -1.87
C ALA A 113 -3.38 -9.47 -2.85
N LYS A 114 -4.46 -8.86 -2.35
CA LYS A 114 -5.59 -8.42 -3.15
C LYS A 114 -5.57 -6.91 -3.28
N VAL A 115 -5.87 -6.41 -4.48
CA VAL A 115 -6.08 -4.98 -4.74
C VAL A 115 -7.58 -4.75 -4.92
N ILE A 116 -8.18 -4.05 -3.97
CA ILE A 116 -9.60 -3.69 -3.98
C ILE A 116 -9.72 -2.31 -4.64
N ALA A 117 -10.24 -2.27 -5.87
CA ALA A 117 -10.47 -1.03 -6.59
C ALA A 117 -11.91 -0.55 -6.34
N CYS A 118 -12.08 0.50 -5.53
CA CYS A 118 -13.35 1.19 -5.34
C CYS A 118 -13.65 2.07 -6.56
N VAL A 119 -14.70 1.72 -7.30
CA VAL A 119 -15.17 2.44 -8.49
C VAL A 119 -16.56 3.02 -8.21
N LEU A 120 -16.79 4.27 -8.64
CA LEU A 120 -18.11 4.90 -8.64
C LEU A 120 -18.60 5.01 -10.09
N ASN A 121 -19.91 4.84 -10.29
CA ASN A 121 -20.52 5.11 -11.58
C ASN A 121 -20.31 6.59 -11.97
N CYS A 122 -19.66 6.84 -13.11
CA CYS A 122 -19.32 8.19 -13.58
C CYS A 122 -20.52 8.99 -14.12
N SER A 123 -21.68 8.35 -14.32
CA SER A 123 -22.84 8.99 -14.95
C SER A 123 -23.53 10.08 -14.11
N GLY A 124 -23.16 10.26 -12.83
CA GLY A 124 -23.73 11.28 -11.94
C GLY A 124 -22.78 12.41 -11.54
N TRP A 125 -21.52 12.40 -12.00
CA TRP A 125 -20.53 13.41 -11.58
C TRP A 125 -20.66 14.72 -12.36
N SER A 126 -21.10 14.66 -13.63
CA SER A 126 -21.18 15.83 -14.52
C SER A 126 -22.35 16.78 -14.24
N THR A 127 -23.25 16.48 -13.29
CA THR A 127 -24.43 17.32 -13.00
C THR A 127 -24.30 18.18 -11.75
N ALA A 128 -23.18 18.11 -11.02
CA ALA A 128 -23.03 18.78 -9.72
C ALA A 128 -22.15 20.05 -9.74
N SER A 129 -21.68 20.51 -10.90
CA SER A 129 -20.83 21.71 -11.04
C SER A 129 -21.39 22.78 -11.98
N SER A 130 -22.71 22.82 -12.17
CA SER A 130 -23.41 23.89 -12.89
C SER A 130 -24.56 24.39 -12.02
N GLY A 131 -24.25 25.29 -11.11
CA GLY A 131 -25.18 26.04 -10.27
C GLY A 131 -24.51 27.30 -9.77
#